data_AF-A0ABD0LC62-F1
#
_entry.id   AF-A0ABD0LC62-F1
#
_cell.length_a   1.000
_cell.length_b   1.000
_cell.length_c   1.000
_cell.angle_alpha   90.00
_cell.angle_beta   90.00
_cell.angle_gamma   90.00
#
_symmetry.space_group_name_H-M   'P 1'
#
loop_
_entity.id
_entity.type
_entity.pdbx_description
1 polymer ?
#
loop_
_entity_poly.entity_id
_entity_poly.type
_entity_poly.pdbx_seq_one_letter_code
_entity_poly.pdbx_strand_id
1 'polypeptide(L)'
;MIPGSHDDYRQLVLNPDARKDQSDVMKKQAATAYHLLVDAERAWRELRGRNIITEEEYTSYDVSMVCRGAGEITKPFHEVNSPVLQSGLSLEFHDQLFHPDPFSTSWYALQGQGGESIPYGEYLTMIYRAMSSVSIHGNLSCKRSEEEKQAIVGQYYEIFRQCVADVHPDSYDNHWIISRLVARKTM
;
A
#
# COMPACT_ATOMS: atom_id res chain seq x y z
N MET A 1 20.69 22.44 -10.52
CA MET A 1 21.08 21.84 -9.23
C MET A 1 19.85 21.15 -8.72
N ILE A 2 19.74 19.84 -8.94
CA ILE A 2 18.56 19.04 -8.53
C ILE A 2 18.81 18.66 -7.07
N PRO A 3 18.00 19.10 -6.09
CA PRO A 3 18.14 18.64 -4.72
C PRO A 3 17.60 17.21 -4.60
N GLY A 4 18.34 16.33 -3.94
CA GLY A 4 17.90 14.97 -3.61
C GLY A 4 18.47 13.89 -4.53
N SER A 5 19.79 13.78 -4.61
CA SER A 5 20.42 12.61 -5.24
C SER A 5 20.19 11.36 -4.38
N HIS A 6 20.14 10.20 -5.03
CA HIS A 6 19.95 8.88 -4.42
C HIS A 6 20.91 8.57 -3.25
N ASP A 7 22.07 9.24 -3.19
CA ASP A 7 23.08 9.08 -2.15
C ASP A 7 22.75 9.81 -0.83
N ASP A 8 21.99 10.91 -0.86
CA ASP A 8 21.54 11.61 0.36
C ASP A 8 20.55 10.74 1.17
N TYR A 9 19.80 9.87 0.50
CA TYR A 9 18.78 9.02 1.12
C TYR A 9 19.34 7.75 1.76
N ARG A 10 20.49 7.24 1.31
CA ARG A 10 21.20 6.12 1.97
C ARG A 10 21.68 6.50 3.37
N GLN A 11 22.02 7.77 3.59
CA GLN A 11 22.43 8.30 4.89
C GLN A 11 21.26 8.40 5.88
N LEU A 12 20.04 8.63 5.39
CA LEU A 12 18.81 8.79 6.19
C LEU A 12 18.31 7.49 6.82
N VAL A 13 18.49 6.34 6.15
CA VAL A 13 18.01 5.03 6.64
C VAL A 13 18.93 4.46 7.73
N LEU A 14 20.19 4.88 7.78
CA LEU A 14 21.22 4.31 8.66
C LEU A 14 21.63 5.22 9.84
N ASN A 15 21.15 6.47 9.90
CA ASN A 15 21.56 7.44 10.91
C ASN A 15 20.41 7.81 11.89
N PRO A 16 20.49 7.42 13.19
CA PRO A 16 19.50 7.76 14.21
C PRO A 16 19.26 9.27 14.39
N ASP A 17 20.24 10.12 14.05
CA ASP A 17 20.14 11.57 14.18
C ASP A 17 19.38 12.25 13.03
N ALA A 18 19.16 11.54 11.91
CA ALA A 18 18.38 12.04 10.78
C ALA A 18 16.85 12.04 11.04
N ARG A 19 16.41 11.50 12.19
CA ARG A 19 15.00 11.48 12.63
C ARG A 19 14.42 12.86 12.93
N LYS A 20 15.26 13.85 13.25
CA LYS A 20 14.80 15.21 13.60
C LYS A 20 14.31 16.01 12.39
N ASP A 21 14.66 15.60 11.17
CA ASP A 21 14.32 16.31 9.92
C ASP A 21 13.04 15.77 9.23
N GLN A 22 12.39 14.76 9.81
CA GLN A 22 11.19 14.13 9.24
C GLN A 22 9.92 14.99 9.40
N SER A 23 9.94 16.02 10.25
CA SER A 23 8.80 16.93 10.51
C SER A 23 8.29 17.61 9.23
N ASP A 24 9.20 18.10 8.40
CA ASP A 24 8.83 18.90 7.23
C ASP A 24 8.54 18.03 5.99
N VAL A 25 9.07 16.79 5.96
CA VAL A 25 8.70 15.74 4.99
C VAL A 25 7.29 15.23 5.27
N MET A 26 6.97 14.94 6.55
CA MET A 26 5.64 14.47 6.99
C MET A 26 4.53 15.50 6.73
N LYS A 27 4.83 16.81 6.80
CA LYS A 27 3.86 17.88 6.50
C LYS A 27 3.55 18.04 5.01
N LYS A 28 4.39 17.50 4.12
CA LYS A 28 4.27 17.69 2.66
C LYS A 28 3.66 16.51 1.90
N GLN A 29 3.46 15.35 2.52
CA GLN A 29 3.04 14.14 1.80
C GLN A 29 1.90 13.41 2.52
N ALA A 30 0.68 13.93 2.35
CA ALA A 30 -0.57 13.22 2.66
C ALA A 30 -1.06 12.40 1.45
N ALA A 31 -0.15 11.73 0.74
CA ALA A 31 -0.46 10.87 -0.40
C ALA A 31 0.17 9.50 -0.17
N THR A 32 -0.43 8.73 0.72
CA THR A 32 -0.02 7.34 0.97
C THR A 32 -0.57 6.47 -0.15
N ALA A 33 0.30 5.70 -0.84
CA ALA A 33 -0.06 4.72 -1.88
C ALA A 33 -0.98 5.21 -3.03
N TYR A 34 -0.85 6.49 -3.45
CA TYR A 34 -1.79 7.11 -4.39
C TYR A 34 -1.79 6.43 -5.76
N HIS A 35 -0.62 6.21 -6.37
CA HIS A 35 -0.58 5.69 -7.73
C HIS A 35 -1.04 4.23 -7.82
N LEU A 36 -0.66 3.38 -6.86
CA LEU A 36 -1.08 1.99 -6.86
C LEU A 36 -2.60 1.85 -6.81
N LEU A 37 -3.27 2.63 -5.95
CA LEU A 37 -4.72 2.59 -5.81
C LEU A 37 -5.44 3.23 -7.01
N VAL A 38 -4.85 4.26 -7.61
CA VAL A 38 -5.38 4.88 -8.84
C VAL A 38 -5.31 3.92 -10.02
N ASP A 39 -4.20 3.21 -10.22
CA ASP A 39 -4.06 2.24 -11.30
C ASP A 39 -4.93 1.00 -11.08
N ALA A 40 -5.11 0.59 -9.82
CA ALA A 40 -6.07 -0.44 -9.42
C ALA A 40 -7.52 -0.03 -9.75
N GLU A 41 -7.95 1.18 -9.37
CA GLU A 41 -9.27 1.71 -9.71
C GLU A 41 -9.46 1.79 -11.22
N ARG A 42 -8.44 2.23 -11.95
CA ARG A 42 -8.47 2.30 -13.41
C ARG A 42 -8.72 0.93 -14.03
N ALA A 43 -8.01 -0.10 -13.56
CA ALA A 43 -8.21 -1.47 -14.03
C ALA A 43 -9.63 -1.98 -13.72
N TRP A 44 -10.15 -1.69 -12.54
CA TRP A 44 -11.51 -2.06 -12.14
C TRP A 44 -12.58 -1.36 -12.99
N ARG A 45 -12.41 -0.05 -13.22
CA ARG A 45 -13.27 0.76 -14.09
C ARG A 45 -13.25 0.26 -15.53
N GLU A 46 -12.11 -0.19 -16.02
CA GLU A 46 -11.98 -0.71 -17.37
C GLU A 46 -12.72 -2.05 -17.54
N LEU A 47 -12.68 -2.94 -16.55
CA LEU A 47 -13.50 -4.16 -16.57
C LEU A 47 -15.00 -3.82 -16.68
N ARG A 48 -15.47 -2.82 -15.93
CA ARG A 48 -16.84 -2.32 -16.03
C ARG A 48 -17.12 -1.74 -17.41
N GLY A 49 -16.24 -0.88 -17.93
CA GLY A 49 -16.39 -0.26 -19.25
C GLY A 49 -16.46 -1.27 -20.39
N ARG A 50 -15.82 -2.43 -20.22
CA ARG A 50 -15.86 -3.57 -21.15
C ARG A 50 -17.05 -4.53 -20.89
N ASN A 51 -17.94 -4.21 -19.94
CA ASN A 51 -19.05 -5.05 -19.48
C ASN A 51 -18.63 -6.44 -18.98
N ILE A 52 -17.41 -6.57 -18.46
CA ILE A 52 -16.90 -7.83 -17.89
C ILE A 52 -17.46 -8.03 -16.47
N ILE A 53 -17.49 -6.94 -15.68
CA ILE A 53 -18.16 -6.89 -14.38
C ILE A 53 -19.42 -6.04 -14.45
N THR A 54 -20.38 -6.32 -13.56
CA THR A 54 -21.65 -5.58 -13.50
C THR A 54 -21.49 -4.23 -12.78
N GLU A 55 -22.49 -3.37 -12.90
CA GLU A 55 -22.56 -2.14 -12.10
C GLU A 55 -22.57 -2.43 -10.60
N GLU A 56 -23.30 -3.47 -10.20
CA GLU A 56 -23.40 -3.91 -8.81
C GLU A 56 -22.02 -4.32 -8.29
N GLU A 57 -21.28 -5.15 -9.03
CA GLU A 57 -19.91 -5.56 -8.67
C GLU A 57 -18.93 -4.39 -8.64
N TYR A 58 -19.10 -3.42 -9.55
CA TYR A 58 -18.25 -2.23 -9.57
C TYR A 58 -18.49 -1.35 -8.33
N THR A 59 -19.76 -1.15 -7.95
CA THR A 59 -20.15 -0.24 -6.86
C THR A 59 -20.09 -0.87 -5.47
N SER A 60 -20.21 -2.19 -5.37
CA SER A 60 -20.02 -2.94 -4.12
C SER A 60 -18.56 -3.19 -3.77
N TYR A 61 -17.63 -2.79 -4.65
CA TYR A 61 -16.20 -3.00 -4.47
C TYR A 61 -15.70 -2.36 -3.18
N ASP A 62 -15.26 -3.21 -2.25
CA ASP A 62 -14.63 -2.80 -1.01
C ASP A 62 -13.16 -3.24 -1.00
N VAL A 63 -12.26 -2.28 -0.82
CA VAL A 63 -10.87 -2.54 -0.50
C VAL A 63 -10.79 -2.64 1.01
N SER A 64 -10.61 -3.85 1.54
CA SER A 64 -10.44 -4.12 2.97
C SER A 64 -9.12 -3.57 3.55
N MET A 65 -8.80 -2.31 3.27
CA MET A 65 -7.61 -1.61 3.72
C MET A 65 -8.01 -0.22 4.23
N VAL A 66 -7.71 0.04 5.51
CA VAL A 66 -7.94 1.34 6.13
C VAL A 66 -6.60 1.89 6.60
N CYS A 67 -6.14 2.96 5.97
CA CYS A 67 -5.02 3.75 6.46
C CYS A 67 -5.53 4.69 7.56
N ARG A 68 -4.96 4.59 8.75
CA ARG A 68 -5.34 5.42 9.90
C ARG A 68 -4.24 6.41 10.25
N GLY A 69 -4.64 7.62 10.62
CA GLY A 69 -3.71 8.61 11.16
C GLY A 69 -3.22 8.26 12.56
N ALA A 70 -2.13 8.91 12.99
CA ALA A 70 -1.55 8.75 14.32
C ALA A 70 -2.61 8.83 15.44
N GLY A 71 -3.44 9.88 15.39
CA GLY A 71 -4.47 10.11 16.40
C GLY A 71 -5.54 9.03 16.41
N GLU A 72 -5.95 8.51 15.25
CA GLU A 72 -6.95 7.44 15.17
C GLU A 72 -6.43 6.11 15.71
N ILE A 73 -5.13 5.83 15.50
CA ILE A 73 -4.47 4.62 15.98
C ILE A 73 -4.26 4.66 17.50
N THR A 74 -3.91 5.82 18.07
CA THR A 74 -3.66 5.92 19.52
C THR A 74 -4.92 6.19 20.34
N LYS A 75 -5.98 6.76 19.74
CA LYS A 75 -7.24 7.11 20.41
C LYS A 75 -7.81 6.00 21.29
N PRO A 76 -7.88 4.72 20.86
CA PRO A 76 -8.39 3.65 21.72
C PRO A 76 -7.61 3.47 23.03
N PHE A 77 -6.34 3.86 23.13
CA PHE A 77 -5.57 3.73 24.37
C PHE A 77 -5.85 4.84 25.41
N HIS A 78 -6.62 5.86 25.02
CA HIS A 78 -6.89 7.03 25.87
C HIS A 78 -8.39 7.24 26.17
N GLU A 79 -9.28 6.53 25.47
CA GLU A 79 -10.72 6.63 25.68
C GLU A 79 -11.19 5.71 26.82
N VAL A 80 -11.83 6.30 27.83
CA VAL A 80 -12.31 5.61 29.05
C VAL A 80 -13.19 4.39 28.74
N ASN A 81 -13.98 4.47 27.67
CA ASN A 81 -14.93 3.43 27.28
C ASN A 81 -14.41 2.54 26.14
N SER A 82 -13.13 2.62 25.78
CA SER A 82 -12.60 1.78 24.71
C SER A 82 -12.43 0.34 25.17
N PRO A 83 -12.66 -0.65 24.28
CA PRO A 83 -12.34 -2.04 24.57
C PRO A 83 -10.86 -2.25 24.90
N VAL A 84 -9.97 -1.46 24.31
CA VAL A 84 -8.51 -1.54 24.52
C VAL A 84 -8.18 -1.20 25.97
N LEU A 85 -8.64 -0.05 26.47
CA LEU A 85 -8.38 0.37 27.84
C LEU A 85 -9.09 -0.53 28.85
N GLN A 86 -10.34 -0.92 28.58
CA GLN A 86 -11.10 -1.85 29.43
C GLN A 86 -10.45 -3.24 29.52
N SER A 87 -9.70 -3.66 28.50
CA SER A 87 -8.91 -4.89 28.51
C SER A 87 -7.59 -4.79 29.30
N GLY A 88 -7.30 -3.62 29.89
CA GLY A 88 -6.10 -3.34 30.66
C GLY A 88 -4.87 -3.03 29.79
N LEU A 89 -5.03 -2.80 28.49
CA LEU A 89 -3.90 -2.44 27.62
C LEU A 89 -3.56 -0.95 27.78
N SER A 90 -2.30 -0.68 28.04
CA SER A 90 -1.71 0.66 28.07
C SER A 90 -0.71 0.82 26.92
N LEU A 91 -0.72 2.00 26.30
CA LEU A 91 0.25 2.35 25.25
C LEU A 91 1.54 2.83 25.90
N GLU A 92 2.63 2.12 25.66
CA GLU A 92 3.97 2.47 26.18
C GLU A 92 4.74 3.32 25.16
N PHE A 93 4.55 3.03 23.88
CA PHE A 93 5.29 3.67 22.80
C PHE A 93 4.45 3.72 21.53
N HIS A 94 4.51 4.85 20.85
CA HIS A 94 3.99 5.03 19.50
C HIS A 94 4.98 5.89 18.71
N ASP A 95 5.32 5.43 17.52
CA ASP A 95 6.16 6.15 16.57
C ASP A 95 5.63 5.95 15.16
N GLN A 96 5.90 6.91 14.28
CA GLN A 96 5.55 6.84 12.87
C GLN A 96 6.81 6.90 12.04
N LEU A 97 6.99 5.89 11.19
CA LEU A 97 8.12 5.76 10.31
C LEU A 97 7.68 6.08 8.89
N PHE A 98 8.37 7.04 8.27
CA PHE A 98 8.30 7.20 6.84
C PHE A 98 9.02 6.03 6.17
N HIS A 99 8.31 5.28 5.36
CA HIS A 99 8.89 4.25 4.52
C HIS A 99 8.79 4.72 3.07
N PRO A 100 9.93 5.05 2.43
CA PRO A 100 9.91 5.39 1.02
C PRO A 100 9.46 4.20 0.20
N ASP A 101 8.85 4.44 -0.97
CA ASP A 101 8.13 3.43 -1.76
C ASP A 101 8.74 2.01 -1.59
N PRO A 102 8.07 1.14 -0.81
CA PRO A 102 8.63 -0.16 -0.46
C PRO A 102 8.78 -1.05 -1.69
N PHE A 103 7.99 -0.80 -2.75
CA PHE A 103 8.06 -1.55 -4.00
C PHE A 103 9.31 -1.19 -4.78
N SER A 104 9.59 0.10 -4.99
CA SER A 104 10.83 0.54 -5.65
C SER A 104 12.07 0.09 -4.87
N THR A 105 12.06 0.25 -3.54
CA THR A 105 13.17 -0.18 -2.69
C THR A 105 13.46 -1.68 -2.84
N SER A 106 12.42 -2.51 -2.80
CA SER A 106 12.55 -3.96 -2.95
C SER A 106 12.96 -4.36 -4.35
N TRP A 107 12.45 -3.67 -5.37
CA TRP A 107 12.84 -3.90 -6.76
C TRP A 107 14.33 -3.61 -6.99
N TYR A 108 14.84 -2.46 -6.56
CA TYR A 108 16.27 -2.14 -6.67
C TYR A 108 17.15 -3.16 -5.95
N ALA A 109 16.72 -3.63 -4.77
CA ALA A 109 17.44 -4.66 -4.04
C ALA A 109 17.52 -5.98 -4.82
N LEU A 110 16.47 -6.36 -5.53
CA LEU A 110 16.45 -7.55 -6.40
C LEU A 110 17.36 -7.38 -7.63
N GLN A 111 17.34 -6.21 -8.27
CA GLN A 111 18.22 -5.91 -9.42
C GLN A 111 19.70 -5.99 -9.04
N GLY A 112 20.06 -5.58 -7.83
CA GLY A 112 21.43 -5.64 -7.32
C GLY A 112 21.98 -7.05 -7.03
N GLN A 113 21.14 -8.09 -7.06
CA GLN A 113 21.55 -9.47 -6.74
C GLN A 113 22.01 -10.29 -7.95
N GLY A 114 22.10 -9.70 -9.14
CA GLY A 114 22.66 -10.36 -10.33
C GLY A 114 21.75 -11.42 -10.95
N GLY A 115 20.46 -11.44 -10.58
CA GLY A 115 19.42 -12.24 -11.23
C GLY A 115 18.90 -11.59 -12.52
N GLU A 116 17.96 -12.25 -13.20
CA GLU A 116 17.26 -11.67 -14.35
C GLU A 116 16.52 -10.38 -13.96
N SER A 117 16.75 -9.31 -14.74
CA SER A 117 16.11 -8.01 -14.52
C SER A 117 14.64 -8.07 -14.92
N ILE A 118 13.75 -8.15 -13.95
CA ILE A 118 12.30 -8.00 -14.16
C ILE A 118 11.98 -6.49 -14.31
N PRO A 119 11.23 -6.04 -15.33
CA PRO A 119 10.75 -4.66 -15.42
C PRO A 119 9.93 -4.25 -14.18
N TYR A 120 10.03 -2.98 -13.77
CA TYR A 120 9.37 -2.53 -12.54
C TYR A 120 7.84 -2.71 -12.56
N GLY A 121 7.17 -2.40 -13.68
CA GLY A 121 5.72 -2.62 -13.83
C GLY A 121 5.29 -4.09 -13.68
N GLU A 122 6.10 -5.03 -14.18
CA GLU A 122 5.87 -6.47 -14.01
C GLU A 122 6.05 -6.90 -12.55
N TYR A 123 7.11 -6.41 -11.90
CA TYR A 123 7.34 -6.64 -10.47
C TYR A 123 6.19 -6.09 -9.62
N LEU A 124 5.73 -4.87 -9.90
CA LEU A 124 4.62 -4.24 -9.20
C LEU A 124 3.33 -5.03 -9.37
N THR A 125 3.03 -5.47 -10.60
CA THR A 125 1.86 -6.31 -10.90
C THR A 125 1.90 -7.62 -10.10
N MET A 126 3.05 -8.29 -10.06
CA MET A 126 3.24 -9.52 -9.30
C MET A 126 2.96 -9.32 -7.81
N ILE A 127 3.55 -8.29 -7.21
CA ILE A 127 3.39 -7.98 -5.78
C ILE A 127 1.95 -7.58 -5.46
N TYR A 128 1.36 -6.69 -6.28
CA TYR A 128 -0.02 -6.26 -6.09
C TYR A 128 -1.00 -7.42 -6.18
N ARG A 129 -0.80 -8.34 -7.14
CA ARG A 129 -1.59 -9.56 -7.28
C ARG A 129 -1.51 -10.46 -6.05
N ALA A 130 -0.31 -10.63 -5.51
CA ALA A 130 -0.11 -11.42 -4.29
C ALA A 130 -0.90 -10.85 -3.10
N MET A 131 -1.01 -9.53 -3.00
CA MET A 131 -1.66 -8.87 -1.86
C MET A 131 -3.17 -8.68 -2.03
N SER A 132 -3.67 -8.53 -3.26
CA SER A 132 -5.07 -8.11 -3.50
C SER A 132 -5.98 -9.18 -4.11
N SER A 133 -5.44 -10.29 -4.63
CA SER A 133 -6.21 -11.31 -5.38
C SER A 133 -7.44 -11.84 -4.64
N VAL A 134 -7.32 -12.14 -3.35
CA VAL A 134 -8.43 -12.61 -2.52
C VAL A 134 -9.53 -11.56 -2.42
N SER A 135 -9.17 -10.29 -2.27
CA SER A 135 -10.15 -9.19 -2.16
C SER A 135 -10.85 -8.95 -3.50
N ILE A 136 -10.12 -8.92 -4.62
CA ILE A 136 -10.72 -8.76 -5.95
C ILE A 136 -11.71 -9.90 -6.22
N HIS A 137 -11.31 -11.15 -5.93
CA HIS A 137 -12.17 -12.32 -6.10
C HIS A 137 -13.43 -12.26 -5.23
N GLY A 138 -13.27 -11.89 -3.95
CA GLY A 138 -14.36 -11.79 -2.99
C GLY A 138 -15.42 -10.73 -3.34
N ASN A 139 -15.04 -9.70 -4.09
CA ASN A 139 -15.94 -8.64 -4.56
C ASN A 139 -16.80 -9.04 -5.78
N LEU A 140 -16.53 -10.19 -6.41
CA LEU A 140 -17.34 -10.69 -7.51
C LEU A 140 -18.58 -11.44 -7.02
N SER A 141 -19.68 -11.34 -7.78
CA SER A 141 -20.97 -11.91 -7.41
C SER A 141 -20.88 -13.39 -7.04
N CYS A 142 -21.60 -13.80 -6.01
CA CYS A 142 -21.73 -15.22 -5.63
C CYS A 142 -22.47 -16.07 -6.67
N LYS A 143 -23.10 -15.44 -7.66
CA LYS A 143 -23.79 -16.12 -8.77
C LYS A 143 -22.84 -16.56 -9.89
N ARG A 144 -21.62 -16.03 -9.94
CA ARG A 144 -20.59 -16.44 -10.92
C ARG A 144 -19.98 -17.77 -10.53
N SER A 145 -19.61 -18.57 -11.52
CA SER A 145 -18.80 -19.77 -11.28
C SER A 145 -17.39 -19.39 -10.85
N GLU A 146 -16.68 -20.32 -10.23
CA GLU A 146 -15.29 -20.09 -9.81
C GLU A 146 -14.39 -19.84 -11.03
N GLU A 147 -14.61 -20.55 -12.12
CA GLU A 147 -13.88 -20.38 -13.38
C GLU A 147 -14.08 -18.98 -13.97
N GLU A 148 -15.31 -18.47 -13.96
CA GLU A 148 -15.62 -17.11 -14.40
C GLU A 148 -14.90 -16.08 -13.52
N LYS A 149 -14.92 -16.26 -12.19
CA LYS A 149 -14.22 -15.36 -11.27
C LYS A 149 -12.72 -15.35 -11.53
N GLN A 150 -12.10 -16.52 -11.69
CA GLN A 150 -10.67 -16.61 -12.00
C GLN A 150 -10.32 -15.94 -13.33
N ALA A 151 -11.18 -16.09 -14.36
CA ALA A 151 -10.98 -15.43 -15.64
C ALA A 151 -11.05 -13.89 -15.52
N ILE A 152 -11.99 -13.36 -14.72
CA ILE A 152 -12.12 -11.92 -14.47
C ILE A 152 -10.92 -11.40 -13.68
N VAL A 153 -10.51 -12.10 -12.63
CA VAL A 153 -9.32 -11.77 -11.84
C VAL A 153 -8.07 -11.77 -12.73
N GLY A 154 -7.95 -12.72 -13.65
CA GLY A 154 -6.88 -12.75 -14.65
C GLY A 154 -6.89 -11.50 -15.55
N GLN A 155 -8.05 -11.12 -16.07
CA GLN A 155 -8.21 -9.92 -16.89
C GLN A 155 -7.95 -8.63 -16.11
N TYR A 156 -8.36 -8.55 -14.84
CA TYR A 156 -8.06 -7.43 -13.96
C TYR A 156 -6.55 -7.17 -13.89
N TYR A 157 -5.77 -8.21 -13.58
CA TYR A 157 -4.32 -8.05 -13.46
C TYR A 157 -3.62 -7.81 -14.79
N GLU A 158 -4.16 -8.33 -15.89
CA GLU A 158 -3.64 -8.00 -17.21
C GLU A 158 -3.85 -6.54 -17.57
N ILE A 159 -5.03 -5.97 -17.26
CA ILE A 159 -5.28 -4.54 -17.44
C ILE A 159 -4.41 -3.70 -16.51
N PHE A 160 -4.29 -4.11 -15.24
CA PHE A 160 -3.41 -3.43 -14.28
C PHE A 160 -1.96 -3.42 -14.79
N ARG A 161 -1.45 -4.57 -15.26
CA ARG A 161 -0.12 -4.71 -15.86
C ARG A 161 0.10 -3.73 -17.01
N GLN A 162 -0.90 -3.58 -17.88
CA GLN A 162 -0.87 -2.61 -18.98
C GLN A 162 -0.86 -1.17 -18.48
N CYS A 163 -1.57 -0.85 -17.39
CA CYS A 163 -1.56 0.49 -16.79
C CYS A 163 -0.19 0.88 -16.24
N VAL A 164 0.56 -0.09 -15.70
CA VAL A 164 1.85 0.15 -15.06
C VAL A 164 3.07 -0.24 -15.90
N ALA A 165 2.88 -0.64 -17.17
CA ALA A 165 3.93 -1.21 -18.01
C ALA A 165 5.14 -0.28 -18.19
N ASP A 166 4.88 1.02 -18.38
CA ASP A 166 5.90 2.04 -18.66
C ASP A 166 6.27 2.86 -17.41
N VAL A 167 5.85 2.42 -16.23
CA VAL A 167 6.13 3.13 -14.98
C VAL A 167 7.60 3.01 -14.61
N HIS A 168 8.21 4.16 -14.31
CA HIS A 168 9.54 4.22 -13.74
C HIS A 168 9.47 4.27 -12.21
N PRO A 169 10.28 3.47 -11.46
CA PRO A 169 10.25 3.42 -10.00
C PRO A 169 10.39 4.80 -9.34
N ASP A 170 11.35 5.62 -9.80
CA ASP A 170 11.55 6.98 -9.26
C ASP A 170 10.38 7.96 -9.50
N SER A 171 9.46 7.63 -10.41
CA SER A 171 8.27 8.45 -10.70
C SER A 171 7.00 7.92 -10.05
N TYR A 172 7.04 6.72 -9.45
CA TYR A 172 5.88 6.02 -8.95
C TYR A 172 5.69 6.22 -7.44
N ASP A 173 5.18 7.40 -7.08
CA ASP A 173 4.97 7.81 -5.69
C ASP A 173 3.98 6.88 -4.93
N ASN A 174 4.52 5.99 -4.10
CA ASN A 174 3.78 5.14 -3.15
C ASN A 174 4.46 5.10 -1.78
N HIS A 175 4.86 6.25 -1.25
CA HIS A 175 5.44 6.31 0.09
C HIS A 175 4.42 5.90 1.16
N TRP A 176 4.89 5.19 2.19
CA TRP A 176 4.05 4.70 3.28
C TRP A 176 4.42 5.39 4.59
N ILE A 177 3.42 5.61 5.44
CA ILE A 177 3.63 5.96 6.84
C ILE A 177 3.23 4.74 7.66
N ILE A 178 4.21 4.11 8.29
CA ILE A 178 4.00 2.91 9.11
C ILE A 178 4.00 3.34 10.57
N SER A 179 2.92 3.02 11.28
CA SER A 179 2.83 3.28 12.72
C SER A 179 3.32 2.06 13.51
N ARG A 180 4.31 2.26 14.39
CA ARG A 180 4.82 1.25 15.31
C ARG A 180 4.23 1.49 16.69
N LEU A 181 3.58 0.47 17.26
CA LEU A 181 2.99 0.52 18.59
C LEU A 181 3.62 -0.52 19.50
N VAL A 182 3.88 -0.13 20.75
CA VAL A 182 4.19 -1.06 21.84
C VAL A 182 3.16 -0.82 22.93
N ALA A 183 2.38 -1.86 23.22
CA ALA A 183 1.39 -1.85 24.28
C ALA A 183 1.75 -2.91 25.34
N ARG A 184 1.40 -2.61 26.58
CA ARG A 184 1.58 -3.51 27.72
C ARG A 184 0.22 -3.83 28.33
N LYS A 185 0.02 -5.09 28.71
CA LYS A 185 -1.12 -5.47 29.54
C LYS A 185 -0.81 -5.19 31.00
N THR A 186 -1.64 -4.35 31.60
CA THR A 186 -1.63 -4.09 33.03
C THR A 186 -2.46 -5.19 33.68
N MET A 187 -1.86 -5.92 34.65
CA MET A 187 -2.55 -6.97 35.41
C MET A 187 -3.58 -6.39 36.36
#